data_AF-A0A4R4UJ62-F1
#
_entry.id   AF-A0A4R4UJ62-F1
#
_cell.length_a   1.000
_cell.length_b   1.000
_cell.length_c   1.000
_cell.angle_alpha   90.00
_cell.angle_beta   90.00
_cell.angle_gamma   90.00
#
_symmetry.space_group_name_H-M   'P 1'
#
loop_
_entity.id
_entity.type
_entity.pdbx_description
1 polymer ?
#
loop_
_entity_poly.entity_id
_entity_poly.type
_entity_poly.pdbx_seq_one_letter_code
_entity_poly.pdbx_strand_id
1 'polypeptide(L)'
;MNRLRRATHAHLARRLTSLTVQRRNPRRGKPVPEPVLARAFSHPQGAGVIGPGAQRLLRSVLVDALTARTQRCEVVIARDDLERLLGAASSRLPSRFASVLHVTGTLEDAIEHLESRPRHISATGPEKQFPILWLATPGADADVVHQTLESQPATDLVTLFNGPWPYGPTHFIDTDGPRRPPAHDLHLLTRDQAIVRLRALGSAP
;
A
#
# COMPACT_ATOMS: atom_id res chain seq x y z
N MET A 1 16.12 -37.53 73.68
CA MET A 1 17.25 -37.03 74.50
C MET A 1 18.45 -36.80 73.61
N ASN A 2 19.24 -35.78 73.95
CA ASN A 2 20.54 -35.36 73.43
C ASN A 2 20.62 -34.29 72.33
N ARG A 3 21.36 -33.26 72.75
CA ARG A 3 21.66 -31.95 72.17
C ARG A 3 23.00 -32.01 71.44
N LEU A 4 23.15 -31.19 70.41
CA LEU A 4 24.40 -30.55 69.94
C LEU A 4 23.92 -29.21 69.32
N ARG A 5 24.19 -27.98 69.78
CA ARG A 5 25.46 -27.27 70.12
C ARG A 5 26.53 -27.57 69.05
N ARG A 6 27.06 -26.62 68.27
CA ARG A 6 27.54 -25.28 68.59
C ARG A 6 28.03 -24.55 67.31
N ALA A 7 27.85 -23.23 67.27
CA ALA A 7 28.85 -22.20 66.95
C ALA A 7 29.38 -22.09 65.49
N THR A 8 29.83 -20.96 64.91
CA THR A 8 30.01 -19.54 65.29
C THR A 8 30.42 -18.79 64.01
N HIS A 9 30.06 -17.51 63.90
CA HIS A 9 30.78 -16.39 63.27
C HIS A 9 31.61 -16.61 61.98
N ALA A 10 31.34 -15.81 60.94
CA ALA A 10 32.29 -14.78 60.48
C ALA A 10 31.71 -13.91 59.35
N HIS A 11 32.01 -12.62 59.46
CA HIS A 11 31.89 -11.57 58.43
C HIS A 11 32.49 -11.96 57.07
N LEU A 12 31.94 -11.37 56.00
CA LEU A 12 32.63 -10.71 54.87
C LEU A 12 31.59 -10.50 53.75
N ALA A 13 31.14 -9.28 53.48
CA ALA A 13 31.79 -8.27 52.65
C ALA A 13 31.04 -8.07 51.33
N ARG A 14 30.52 -6.86 51.18
CA ARG A 14 30.27 -6.09 49.95
C ARG A 14 30.66 -6.79 48.64
N ARG A 15 29.68 -7.04 47.78
CA ARG A 15 29.81 -6.80 46.33
C ARG A 15 28.50 -6.24 45.78
N LEU A 16 28.46 -4.91 45.67
CA LEU A 16 27.59 -4.19 44.75
C LEU A 16 28.17 -4.39 43.35
N THR A 17 27.56 -5.26 42.56
CA THR A 17 27.88 -5.36 41.13
C THR A 17 26.95 -4.43 40.36
N SER A 18 27.57 -3.43 39.74
CA SER A 18 26.98 -2.41 38.88
C SER A 18 25.86 -2.93 37.98
N LEU A 19 24.69 -2.31 38.11
CA LEU A 19 23.74 -2.17 37.01
C LEU A 19 24.39 -1.26 35.97
N THR A 20 25.16 -1.84 35.05
CA THR A 20 25.49 -1.16 33.79
C THR A 20 24.19 -1.01 33.02
N VAL A 21 23.57 0.17 33.18
CA VAL A 21 22.57 0.69 32.26
C VAL A 21 23.25 0.79 30.90
N GLN A 22 23.12 -0.28 30.13
CA GLN A 22 23.46 -0.34 28.73
C GLN A 22 22.50 0.63 28.04
N ARG A 23 22.91 1.90 27.94
CA ARG A 23 22.28 2.89 27.05
C ARG A 23 22.28 2.26 25.66
N ARG A 24 21.16 1.65 25.29
CA ARG A 24 20.85 1.28 23.92
C ARG A 24 20.93 2.58 23.13
N ASN A 25 22.05 2.73 22.44
CA ASN A 25 22.20 3.66 21.34
C ASN A 25 20.98 3.43 20.44
N PRO A 26 20.11 4.44 20.20
CA PRO A 26 19.08 4.30 19.19
C PRO A 26 19.84 4.15 17.88
N ARG A 27 20.02 2.89 17.44
CA ARG A 27 20.42 2.58 16.07
C ARG A 27 19.50 3.46 15.23
N ARG A 28 20.07 4.40 14.47
CA ARG A 28 19.39 5.10 13.38
C ARG A 28 18.67 4.01 12.60
N GLY A 29 17.37 3.83 12.89
CA GLY A 29 16.55 2.88 12.18
C GLY A 29 16.63 3.29 10.73
N LYS A 30 16.89 2.34 9.84
CA LYS A 30 16.60 2.59 8.43
C LYS A 30 15.16 3.11 8.38
N PRO A 31 14.86 4.23 7.69
CA PRO A 31 13.50 4.70 7.56
C PRO A 31 12.67 3.53 7.07
N VAL A 32 11.66 3.16 7.87
CA VAL A 32 10.68 2.15 7.45
C VAL A 32 10.05 2.71 6.18
N PRO A 33 10.03 1.97 5.06
CA PRO A 33 9.39 2.45 3.84
C PRO A 33 7.96 2.86 4.18
N GLU A 34 7.63 4.12 3.91
CA GLU A 34 6.24 4.57 4.08
C GLU A 34 5.35 3.71 3.17
N PRO A 35 4.32 3.08 3.73
CA PRO A 35 3.42 2.25 2.93
C PRO A 35 2.67 3.15 1.95
N VAL A 36 2.59 2.70 0.69
CA VAL A 36 1.78 3.35 -0.36
C VAL A 36 0.38 3.66 0.21
N LEU A 37 -0.12 4.88 -0.02
CA LEU A 37 -1.39 5.38 0.51
C LEU A 37 -2.55 4.39 0.30
N ALA A 38 -2.55 3.69 -0.82
CA ALA A 38 -3.53 2.66 -1.15
C ALA A 38 -3.69 1.59 -0.06
N ARG A 39 -2.60 1.21 0.62
CA ARG A 39 -2.61 0.19 1.68
C ARG A 39 -3.43 0.59 2.90
N ALA A 40 -3.60 1.89 3.14
CA ALA A 40 -4.45 2.37 4.23
C ALA A 40 -5.95 2.10 4.00
N PHE A 41 -6.34 1.83 2.76
CA PHE A 41 -7.72 1.54 2.34
C PHE A 41 -7.87 0.12 1.80
N SER A 42 -6.80 -0.68 1.81
CA SER A 42 -6.80 -2.00 1.19
C SER A 42 -7.46 -3.06 2.07
N HIS A 43 -8.03 -4.07 1.42
CA HIS A 43 -8.54 -5.28 2.06
C HIS A 43 -8.19 -6.48 1.16
N PRO A 44 -7.97 -7.70 1.70
CA PRO A 44 -7.64 -8.88 0.89
C PRO A 44 -8.66 -9.19 -0.21
N GLN A 45 -9.95 -8.95 0.07
CA GLN A 45 -11.04 -9.11 -0.90
C GLN A 45 -11.29 -7.85 -1.73
N GLY A 46 -10.40 -6.86 -1.65
CA GLY A 46 -10.58 -5.52 -2.21
C GLY A 46 -11.52 -4.62 -1.42
N ALA A 47 -11.48 -3.33 -1.75
CA ALA A 47 -12.24 -2.32 -1.06
C ALA A 47 -12.89 -1.33 -2.04
N GLY A 48 -14.15 -0.98 -1.78
CA GLY A 48 -14.89 0.05 -2.50
C GLY A 48 -14.59 1.44 -1.94
N VAL A 49 -14.75 2.46 -2.78
CA VAL A 49 -14.61 3.87 -2.42
C VAL A 49 -15.80 4.64 -2.96
N ILE A 50 -16.57 5.28 -2.08
CA ILE A 50 -17.79 6.04 -2.41
C ILE A 50 -17.77 7.43 -1.79
N GLY A 51 -18.70 8.28 -2.23
CA GLY A 51 -18.88 9.64 -1.71
C GLY A 51 -18.22 10.73 -2.57
N PRO A 52 -18.46 12.02 -2.23
CA PRO A 52 -18.04 13.15 -3.05
C PRO A 52 -16.51 13.28 -3.19
N GLY A 53 -15.74 12.76 -2.23
CA GLY A 53 -14.27 12.75 -2.28
C GLY A 53 -13.65 11.53 -2.94
N ALA A 54 -14.43 10.51 -3.32
CA ALA A 54 -13.91 9.22 -3.80
C ALA A 54 -12.94 9.38 -4.99
N GLN A 55 -13.36 10.14 -6.00
CA GLN A 55 -12.55 10.41 -7.19
C GLN A 55 -11.27 11.19 -6.85
N ARG A 56 -11.31 12.06 -5.83
CA ARG A 56 -10.10 12.79 -5.39
C ARG A 56 -9.14 11.85 -4.66
N LEU A 57 -9.66 10.92 -3.85
CA LEU A 57 -8.83 9.89 -3.20
C LEU A 57 -8.14 8.99 -4.22
N LEU A 58 -8.89 8.47 -5.20
CA LEU A 58 -8.33 7.58 -6.22
C LEU A 58 -7.24 8.29 -7.06
N ARG A 59 -7.41 9.58 -7.36
CA ARG A 59 -6.33 10.40 -7.95
C ARG A 59 -5.13 10.52 -7.03
N SER A 60 -5.33 10.81 -5.75
CA SER A 60 -4.24 10.88 -4.77
C SER A 60 -3.47 9.57 -4.69
N VAL A 61 -4.18 8.44 -4.65
CA VAL A 61 -3.60 7.10 -4.64
C VAL A 61 -2.81 6.80 -5.92
N LEU A 62 -3.37 7.12 -7.10
CA LEU A 62 -2.68 6.98 -8.37
C LEU A 62 -1.38 7.79 -8.40
N VAL A 63 -1.44 9.06 -7.99
CA VAL A 63 -0.27 9.94 -7.93
C VAL A 63 0.74 9.40 -6.92
N ASP A 64 0.31 9.00 -5.73
CA ASP A 64 1.19 8.43 -4.71
C ASP A 64 1.93 7.19 -5.25
N ALA A 65 1.20 6.23 -5.82
CA ALA A 65 1.78 5.00 -6.37
C ALA A 65 2.80 5.26 -7.49
N LEU A 66 2.52 6.18 -8.41
CA LEU A 66 3.42 6.50 -9.52
C LEU A 66 4.63 7.35 -9.11
N THR A 67 4.61 7.95 -7.92
CA THR A 67 5.61 8.94 -7.50
C THR A 67 6.36 8.53 -6.22
N ALA A 68 5.91 7.45 -5.56
CA ALA A 68 6.55 6.87 -4.39
C ALA A 68 8.01 6.53 -4.67
N ARG A 69 8.91 7.13 -3.89
CA ARG A 69 10.36 6.96 -4.03
C ARG A 69 10.89 5.68 -3.37
N THR A 70 10.18 5.19 -2.35
CA THR A 70 10.66 4.16 -1.41
C THR A 70 10.07 2.78 -1.70
N GLN A 71 8.82 2.70 -2.13
CA GLN A 71 8.14 1.46 -2.50
C GLN A 71 7.50 1.62 -3.89
N ARG A 72 8.19 1.11 -4.92
CA ARG A 72 7.62 1.07 -6.28
C ARG A 72 6.47 0.08 -6.29
N CYS A 73 5.36 0.50 -6.90
CA CYS A 73 4.15 -0.27 -7.09
C CYS A 73 3.85 -0.27 -8.60
N GLU A 74 3.54 -1.43 -9.16
CA GLU A 74 2.98 -1.53 -10.51
C GLU A 74 1.50 -1.11 -10.42
N VAL A 75 1.04 -0.26 -11.32
CA VAL A 75 -0.34 0.22 -11.36
C VAL A 75 -1.01 -0.37 -12.58
N VAL A 76 -2.10 -1.11 -12.37
CA VAL A 76 -2.95 -1.66 -13.42
C VAL A 76 -4.28 -0.89 -13.39
N ILE A 77 -4.68 -0.37 -14.55
CA ILE A 77 -5.92 0.42 -14.68
C ILE A 77 -6.45 0.35 -16.12
N ALA A 78 -7.76 0.19 -16.29
CA ALA A 78 -8.39 0.30 -17.60
C ALA A 78 -8.38 1.75 -18.12
N ARG A 79 -8.31 1.92 -19.44
CA ARG A 79 -8.27 3.24 -20.08
C ARG A 79 -9.41 4.15 -19.64
N ASP A 80 -10.64 3.63 -19.61
CA ASP A 80 -11.83 4.39 -19.22
C ASP A 80 -11.76 4.88 -17.77
N ASP A 81 -11.20 4.08 -16.86
CA ASP A 81 -10.99 4.47 -15.46
C ASP A 81 -9.89 5.52 -15.33
N LEU A 82 -8.80 5.40 -16.10
CA LEU A 82 -7.76 6.41 -16.14
C LEU A 82 -8.27 7.75 -16.70
N GLU A 83 -9.08 7.71 -17.75
CA GLU A 83 -9.76 8.88 -18.33
C GLU A 83 -10.76 9.49 -17.36
N ARG A 84 -11.49 8.69 -16.58
CA ARG A 84 -12.37 9.20 -15.51
C ARG A 84 -11.57 10.01 -14.48
N LEU A 85 -10.41 9.50 -14.07
CA LEU A 85 -9.52 10.15 -13.11
C LEU A 85 -8.90 11.42 -13.71
N LEU A 86 -8.26 11.34 -14.87
CA LEU A 86 -7.38 12.39 -15.40
C LEU A 86 -7.96 13.19 -16.58
N GLY A 87 -9.10 12.79 -17.13
CA GLY A 87 -9.66 13.35 -18.36
C GLY A 87 -8.71 13.14 -19.55
N ALA A 88 -8.77 14.05 -20.53
CA ALA A 88 -7.93 14.02 -21.73
C ALA A 88 -6.41 14.01 -21.45
N ALA A 89 -5.97 14.38 -20.24
CA ALA A 89 -4.57 14.33 -19.86
C ALA A 89 -4.01 12.91 -19.67
N SER A 90 -4.87 11.89 -19.55
CA SER A 90 -4.47 10.47 -19.48
C SER A 90 -3.56 10.05 -20.65
N SER A 91 -3.87 10.52 -21.86
CA SER A 91 -3.10 10.26 -23.09
C SER A 91 -1.73 10.94 -23.14
N ARG A 92 -1.46 11.88 -22.24
CA ARG A 92 -0.24 12.72 -22.23
C ARG A 92 0.59 12.49 -20.97
N LEU A 93 0.47 11.33 -20.35
CA LEU A 93 1.29 10.99 -19.20
C LEU A 93 2.76 10.83 -19.64
N PRO A 94 3.73 11.30 -18.83
CA PRO A 94 5.16 11.12 -19.12
C PRO A 94 5.54 9.65 -19.35
N SER A 95 6.36 9.39 -20.38
CA SER A 95 6.82 8.05 -20.75
C SER A 95 7.59 7.32 -19.66
N ARG A 96 8.18 8.05 -18.70
CA ARG A 96 8.84 7.45 -17.52
C ARG A 96 7.91 6.58 -16.67
N PHE A 97 6.59 6.77 -16.75
CA PHE A 97 5.63 5.93 -16.04
C PHE A 97 5.33 4.62 -16.78
N ALA A 98 5.76 4.46 -18.04
CA ALA A 98 5.45 3.27 -18.84
C ALA A 98 5.99 1.95 -18.25
N SER A 99 6.99 2.02 -17.37
CA SER A 99 7.53 0.84 -16.67
C SER A 99 6.77 0.46 -15.40
N VAL A 100 5.85 1.30 -14.93
CA VAL A 100 5.10 1.10 -13.68
C VAL A 100 3.59 1.31 -13.83
N LEU A 101 3.12 1.84 -14.97
CA LEU A 101 1.71 2.07 -15.27
C LEU A 101 1.31 1.21 -16.47
N HIS A 102 0.53 0.18 -16.20
CA HIS A 102 -0.07 -0.70 -17.19
C HIS A 102 -1.51 -0.23 -17.45
N VAL A 103 -1.72 0.39 -18.61
CA VAL A 103 -3.04 0.82 -19.06
C VAL A 103 -3.61 -0.22 -20.01
N THR A 104 -4.72 -0.84 -19.63
CA THR A 104 -5.41 -1.85 -20.45
C THR A 104 -6.55 -1.23 -21.24
N GLY A 105 -7.03 -1.92 -22.29
CA GLY A 105 -8.18 -1.47 -23.06
C GLY A 105 -9.47 -1.60 -22.26
N THR A 106 -9.63 -2.74 -21.59
CA THR A 106 -10.84 -3.11 -20.86
C THR A 106 -10.55 -3.58 -19.44
N LEU A 107 -11.61 -3.84 -18.66
CA LEU A 107 -11.54 -4.52 -17.37
C LEU A 107 -11.09 -5.98 -17.53
N GLU A 108 -11.56 -6.67 -18.57
CA GLU A 108 -11.19 -8.05 -18.90
C GLU A 108 -9.68 -8.15 -19.19
N ASP A 109 -9.14 -7.26 -20.02
CA ASP A 109 -7.69 -7.17 -20.28
C ASP A 109 -6.88 -6.96 -18.98
N ALA A 110 -7.43 -6.20 -18.02
CA ALA A 110 -6.78 -5.99 -16.73
C ALA A 110 -6.79 -7.28 -15.89
N ILE A 111 -7.90 -8.01 -15.90
CA ILE A 111 -8.02 -9.32 -15.24
C ILE A 111 -7.03 -10.31 -15.86
N GLU A 112 -7.02 -10.44 -17.19
CA GLU A 112 -6.09 -11.32 -17.91
C GLU A 112 -4.63 -10.97 -17.58
N HIS A 113 -4.29 -9.68 -17.54
CA HIS A 113 -2.96 -9.23 -17.16
C HIS A 113 -2.59 -9.69 -15.74
N LEU A 114 -3.50 -9.53 -14.77
CA LEU A 114 -3.27 -9.95 -13.39
C LEU A 114 -3.16 -11.48 -13.25
N GLU A 115 -3.96 -12.23 -13.98
CA GLU A 115 -3.97 -13.70 -13.98
C GLU A 115 -2.75 -14.30 -14.68
N SER A 116 -2.26 -13.64 -15.73
CA SER A 116 -1.04 -14.03 -16.45
C SER A 116 0.25 -13.83 -15.63
N ARG A 117 0.17 -13.07 -14.53
CA ARG A 117 1.34 -12.77 -13.71
C ARG A 117 1.93 -14.07 -13.14
N PRO A 118 3.21 -14.37 -13.37
CA PRO A 118 3.76 -15.62 -12.91
C PRO A 118 3.78 -15.65 -11.37
N ARG A 119 3.23 -16.74 -10.81
CA ARG A 119 3.31 -17.08 -9.38
C ARG A 119 4.72 -17.58 -9.09
N HIS A 120 5.71 -16.69 -9.07
CA HIS A 120 7.11 -17.10 -9.09
C HIS A 120 7.57 -17.67 -7.73
N ILE A 121 7.75 -18.98 -7.71
CA ILE A 121 8.86 -19.63 -7.02
C ILE A 121 9.89 -19.96 -8.11
N SER A 122 10.89 -19.10 -8.30
CA SER A 122 12.00 -19.41 -9.23
C SER A 122 13.08 -20.22 -8.50
N ALA A 123 13.70 -21.17 -9.20
CA ALA A 123 14.82 -21.99 -8.71
C ALA A 123 16.08 -21.16 -8.39
N THR A 124 16.18 -19.92 -8.91
CA THR A 124 17.33 -19.02 -8.74
C THR A 124 17.14 -17.98 -7.62
N GLY A 125 16.08 -18.12 -6.81
CA GLY A 125 15.73 -17.18 -5.74
C GLY A 125 14.60 -16.22 -6.14
N PRO A 126 14.06 -15.44 -5.18
CA PRO A 126 12.92 -14.58 -5.42
C PRO A 126 13.32 -13.41 -6.33
N GLU A 127 12.82 -13.42 -7.55
CA GLU A 127 12.82 -12.23 -8.40
C GLU A 127 11.96 -11.16 -7.71
N LYS A 128 12.48 -9.93 -7.63
CA LYS A 128 11.86 -8.87 -6.84
C LYS A 128 10.60 -8.36 -7.54
N GLN A 129 9.46 -8.99 -7.27
CA GLN A 129 8.16 -8.51 -7.74
C GLN A 129 7.75 -7.27 -6.94
N PHE A 130 7.24 -6.26 -7.64
CA PHE A 130 6.62 -5.12 -7.00
C PHE A 130 5.18 -5.47 -6.61
N PRO A 131 4.65 -4.92 -5.51
CA PRO A 131 3.21 -4.98 -5.28
C PRO A 131 2.47 -4.32 -6.45
N ILE A 132 1.27 -4.83 -6.75
CA ILE A 132 0.37 -4.25 -7.73
C ILE A 132 -0.69 -3.43 -7.00
N LEU A 133 -0.95 -2.24 -7.52
CA LEU A 133 -2.15 -1.46 -7.27
C LEU A 133 -3.07 -1.64 -8.47
N TRP A 134 -4.23 -2.24 -8.25
CA TRP A 134 -5.29 -2.31 -9.24
C TRP A 134 -6.40 -1.32 -8.88
N LEU A 135 -6.63 -0.37 -9.79
CA LEU A 135 -7.74 0.58 -9.72
C LEU A 135 -8.76 0.22 -10.79
N ALA A 136 -10.03 0.08 -10.42
CA ALA A 136 -11.09 -0.25 -11.37
C ALA A 136 -12.46 0.31 -10.95
N THR A 137 -13.40 0.34 -11.89
CA THR A 137 -14.85 0.48 -11.64
C THR A 137 -15.55 -0.83 -12.05
N PRO A 138 -15.66 -1.85 -11.18
CA PRO A 138 -16.19 -3.17 -11.58
C PRO A 138 -17.65 -3.17 -12.07
N GLY A 139 -18.50 -2.32 -11.50
CA GLY A 139 -19.91 -2.24 -11.92
C GLY A 139 -20.64 -3.58 -11.81
N ALA A 140 -21.21 -4.06 -12.92
CA ALA A 140 -21.93 -5.33 -12.98
C ALA A 140 -20.99 -6.55 -12.93
N ASP A 141 -19.69 -6.37 -13.21
CA ASP A 141 -18.70 -7.43 -13.27
C ASP A 141 -17.99 -7.64 -11.92
N ALA A 142 -18.59 -7.18 -10.83
CA ALA A 142 -18.02 -7.28 -9.49
C ALA A 142 -17.73 -8.74 -9.09
N ASP A 143 -18.59 -9.68 -9.48
CA ASP A 143 -18.47 -11.11 -9.19
C ASP A 143 -17.22 -11.70 -9.87
N VAL A 144 -16.97 -11.32 -11.14
CA VAL A 144 -15.79 -11.75 -11.91
C VAL A 144 -14.53 -11.21 -11.28
N VAL A 145 -14.52 -9.91 -10.94
CA VAL A 145 -13.40 -9.28 -10.25
C VAL A 145 -13.10 -9.97 -8.92
N HIS A 146 -14.13 -10.30 -8.13
CA HIS A 146 -13.96 -10.99 -6.86
C HIS A 146 -13.36 -12.38 -7.04
N GLN A 147 -13.84 -13.16 -8.02
CA GLN A 147 -13.26 -14.46 -8.36
C GLN A 147 -11.78 -14.35 -8.75
N THR A 148 -11.42 -13.33 -9.54
CA THR A 148 -10.01 -13.05 -9.84
C THR A 148 -9.21 -12.79 -8.57
N LEU A 149 -9.73 -11.99 -7.63
CA LEU A 149 -9.04 -11.74 -6.35
C LEU A 149 -8.86 -13.02 -5.50
N GLU A 150 -9.88 -13.87 -5.42
CA GLU A 150 -9.78 -15.15 -4.69
C GLU A 150 -8.72 -16.09 -5.27
N SER A 151 -8.50 -16.01 -6.59
CA SER A 151 -7.49 -16.82 -7.26
C SER A 151 -6.05 -16.35 -6.99
N GLN A 152 -5.86 -15.12 -6.49
CA GLN A 152 -4.56 -14.46 -6.34
C GLN A 152 -4.04 -14.53 -4.89
N PRO A 153 -2.73 -14.72 -4.68
CA PRO A 153 -2.15 -14.64 -3.34
C PRO A 153 -2.27 -13.22 -2.78
N ALA A 154 -2.92 -13.07 -1.63
CA ALA A 154 -3.32 -11.80 -1.03
C ALA A 154 -2.16 -10.84 -0.65
N THR A 155 -0.89 -11.24 -0.74
CA THR A 155 0.25 -10.48 -0.18
C THR A 155 0.67 -9.29 -1.02
N ASP A 156 0.48 -9.34 -2.34
CA ASP A 156 1.11 -8.40 -3.26
C ASP A 156 0.13 -7.63 -4.14
N LEU A 157 -1.18 -7.81 -3.96
CA LEU A 157 -2.21 -7.10 -4.70
C LEU A 157 -2.98 -6.16 -3.76
N VAL A 158 -3.01 -4.88 -4.12
CA VAL A 158 -3.81 -3.84 -3.47
C VAL A 158 -4.89 -3.39 -4.43
N THR A 159 -6.15 -3.58 -4.07
CA THR A 159 -7.28 -3.30 -4.96
C THR A 159 -8.21 -2.25 -4.37
N LEU A 160 -8.47 -1.19 -5.15
CA LEU A 160 -9.42 -0.14 -4.79
C LEU A 160 -10.39 0.08 -5.94
N PHE A 161 -11.68 -0.03 -5.61
CA PHE A 161 -12.75 0.05 -6.58
C PHE A 161 -13.54 1.35 -6.43
N ASN A 162 -13.77 2.03 -7.53
CA ASN A 162 -14.64 3.20 -7.58
C ASN A 162 -16.11 2.75 -7.54
N GLY A 163 -16.79 3.05 -6.44
CA GLY A 163 -18.16 2.59 -6.21
C GLY A 163 -18.30 1.63 -5.02
N PRO A 164 -19.53 1.15 -4.75
CA PRO A 164 -19.77 0.16 -3.72
C PRO A 164 -19.07 -1.16 -4.08
N TRP A 165 -18.59 -1.87 -3.06
CA TRP A 165 -17.96 -3.18 -3.21
C TRP A 165 -18.67 -4.19 -2.30
N PRO A 166 -19.35 -5.21 -2.87
CA PRO A 166 -20.19 -6.13 -2.08
C PRO A 166 -19.38 -7.19 -1.32
N TYR A 167 -18.12 -7.44 -1.71
CA TYR A 167 -17.29 -8.51 -1.16
C TYR A 167 -16.27 -8.06 -0.12
N GLY A 168 -16.29 -6.79 0.26
CA GLY A 168 -15.31 -6.22 1.19
C GLY A 168 -15.76 -4.87 1.74
N PRO A 169 -14.90 -4.18 2.48
CA PRO A 169 -15.24 -2.87 3.03
C PRO A 169 -15.49 -1.87 1.91
N THR A 170 -16.46 -0.98 2.12
CA THR A 170 -16.65 0.20 1.28
C THR A 170 -16.38 1.45 2.12
N HIS A 171 -15.38 2.22 1.72
CA HIS A 171 -14.96 3.44 2.40
C HIS A 171 -15.74 4.65 1.88
N PHE A 172 -16.40 5.36 2.79
CA PHE A 172 -17.03 6.65 2.48
C PHE A 172 -16.00 7.79 2.61
N ILE A 173 -15.80 8.52 1.53
CA ILE A 173 -14.88 9.66 1.42
C ILE A 173 -15.70 10.92 1.19
N ASP A 174 -15.69 11.81 2.16
CA ASP A 174 -16.31 13.12 2.07
C ASP A 174 -15.44 14.11 1.28
N THR A 175 -15.90 15.34 1.06
CA THR A 175 -15.14 16.39 0.36
C THR A 175 -13.78 16.67 1.01
N ASP A 176 -13.71 16.49 2.33
CA ASP A 176 -12.53 16.81 3.16
C ASP A 176 -11.66 15.58 3.48
N GLY A 177 -12.13 14.37 3.16
CA GLY A 177 -11.39 13.15 3.50
C GLY A 177 -12.27 11.96 3.91
N PRO A 178 -11.64 10.80 4.16
CA PRO A 178 -12.30 9.69 4.83
C PRO A 178 -12.71 10.08 6.26
N ARG A 179 -13.83 9.51 6.75
CA ARG A 179 -14.26 9.70 8.14
C ARG A 179 -13.23 9.26 9.18
N ARG A 180 -12.43 8.26 8.84
CA ARG A 180 -11.28 7.79 9.62
C ARG A 180 -10.02 8.08 8.81
N PRO A 181 -9.27 9.16 9.12
CA PRO A 181 -8.08 9.49 8.39
C PRO A 181 -7.01 8.39 8.58
N PRO A 182 -6.21 8.10 7.54
CA PRO A 182 -5.03 7.26 7.70
C PRO A 182 -4.01 7.97 8.61
N ALA A 183 -3.04 7.22 9.12
CA ALA A 183 -1.97 7.77 9.96
C ALA A 183 -1.04 8.76 9.24
N HIS A 184 -1.11 8.82 7.90
CA HIS A 184 -0.29 9.69 7.06
C HIS A 184 -1.13 10.85 6.52
N ASP A 185 -0.49 11.98 6.26
CA ASP A 185 -1.15 13.16 5.71
C ASP A 185 -1.76 12.85 4.34
N LEU A 186 -3.10 12.85 4.30
CA LEU A 186 -3.86 12.61 3.08
C LEU A 186 -4.24 13.95 2.45
N HIS A 187 -3.65 14.25 1.29
CA HIS A 187 -4.07 15.36 0.45
C HIS A 187 -4.95 14.86 -0.70
N LEU A 188 -6.25 15.13 -0.64
CA LEU A 188 -7.20 14.80 -1.70
C LEU A 188 -7.00 15.68 -2.94
N LEU A 189 -6.53 15.11 -4.03
CA LEU A 189 -6.17 15.84 -5.23
C LEU A 189 -7.39 16.08 -6.13
N THR A 190 -7.56 17.32 -6.58
CA THR A 190 -8.38 17.58 -7.76
C THR A 190 -7.73 16.98 -9.01
N ARG A 191 -8.48 16.91 -10.12
CA ARG A 191 -7.94 16.46 -11.41
C ARG A 191 -6.72 17.28 -11.83
N ASP A 192 -6.82 18.61 -11.78
CA ASP A 192 -5.73 19.49 -12.20
C ASP A 192 -4.49 19.36 -11.31
N GLN A 193 -4.68 19.25 -9.99
CA GLN A 193 -3.58 19.04 -9.06
C GLN A 193 -2.86 17.71 -9.32
N ALA A 194 -3.59 16.63 -9.62
CA ALA A 194 -3.01 15.35 -9.97
C ALA A 194 -2.18 15.43 -11.26
N ILE A 195 -2.72 16.07 -12.30
CA ILE A 195 -2.02 16.28 -13.58
C ILE A 195 -0.74 17.10 -13.38
N VAL A 196 -0.81 18.21 -12.65
CA VAL A 196 0.36 19.06 -12.36
C VAL A 196 1.45 18.25 -11.66
N ARG A 197 1.10 17.46 -10.63
CA ARG A 197 2.08 16.63 -9.91
C ARG A 197 2.73 15.57 -10.81
N LEU A 198 1.95 14.87 -11.63
CA LEU A 198 2.47 13.85 -12.54
C LEU A 198 3.40 14.45 -13.61
N ARG A 199 3.07 15.64 -14.13
CA ARG A 199 3.91 16.35 -15.13
C ARG A 199 5.18 16.94 -14.55
N ALA A 200 5.13 17.52 -13.34
CA ALA A 200 6.30 18.09 -12.69
C ALA A 200 7.41 17.05 -12.52
N LEU A 201 7.03 15.81 -12.25
CA LEU A 201 7.96 14.69 -12.13
C LEU A 201 8.44 14.19 -13.51
N GLY A 202 7.64 14.35 -14.56
CA GLY A 202 8.04 14.12 -15.95
C GLY A 202 9.17 15.03 -16.45
N SER A 203 9.43 16.16 -15.78
CA SER A 203 10.37 17.19 -16.22
C SER A 203 11.69 17.23 -15.43
N ALA A 204 11.84 16.35 -14.42
CA ALA A 204 13.08 16.24 -13.67
C ALA A 204 14.07 15.34 -14.43
N PRO A 205 15.29 15.82 -14.75
CA PRO A 205 16.31 15.08 -15.49
C PRO A 205 16.84 13.87 -14.72
#